data_AF-A0A2S5J841-F1
#
_entry.id   AF-A0A2S5J841-F1
#
_cell.length_a   1.000
_cell.length_b   1.000
_cell.length_c   1.000
_cell.angle_alpha   90.00
_cell.angle_beta   90.00
_cell.angle_gamma   90.00
#
_symmetry.space_group_name_H-M   'P 1'
#
loop_
_entity.id
_entity.type
_entity.pdbx_description
1 polymer ?
#
loop_
_entity_poly.entity_id
_entity_poly.type
_entity_poly.pdbx_seq_one_letter_code
_entity_poly.pdbx_strand_id
1 'polypeptide(L)' 'MLFAKLKKVWQAYEKLDEALYPLIGLHQYEKYLKHFNKHHPGEQPLSRAQFFREAQDAKAKNVKC' A
#
# COMPACT_ATOMS: atom_id res chain seq x y z
N MET A 1 7.50 -34.76 -13.24
CA MET A 1 6.29 -34.34 -12.48
C MET A 1 6.58 -33.53 -11.21
N LEU A 2 7.70 -33.77 -10.50
CA LEU A 2 8.05 -33.05 -9.26
C LEU A 2 8.27 -31.53 -9.47
N PHE A 3 8.99 -31.16 -10.54
CA PHE A 3 9.24 -29.75 -10.91
C PHE A 3 7.96 -28.94 -11.19
N ALA A 4 6.96 -29.56 -11.81
CA ALA A 4 5.68 -28.89 -12.09
C ALA A 4 4.88 -28.61 -10.81
N LYS A 5 4.99 -29.49 -9.79
CA LYS A 5 4.37 -29.28 -8.48
C LYS A 5 5.08 -28.15 -7.71
N LEU A 6 6.42 -28.14 -7.73
CA LEU A 6 7.22 -27.05 -7.14
C LEU A 6 6.91 -25.69 -7.77
N LYS A 7 6.77 -25.63 -9.09
CA LYS A 7 6.39 -24.40 -9.80
C LYS A 7 5.02 -23.89 -9.39
N LYS A 8 4.03 -24.77 -9.21
CA LYS A 8 2.70 -24.38 -8.72
C LYS A 8 2.72 -23.84 -7.29
N VAL A 9 3.54 -24.42 -6.42
CA VAL A 9 3.71 -23.92 -5.04
C VAL A 9 4.34 -22.53 -5.04
N TRP A 10 5.37 -22.30 -5.86
CA TRP A 10 5.98 -20.98 -6.02
C TRP A 10 5.00 -19.92 -6.54
N GLN A 11 4.21 -20.25 -7.57
CA GLN A 11 3.18 -19.35 -8.08
C GLN A 11 2.08 -19.02 -7.06
N ALA A 12 1.78 -19.96 -6.15
CA ALA A 12 0.84 -19.71 -5.06
C ALA A 12 1.45 -18.82 -3.97
N TYR A 13 2.75 -18.97 -3.70
CA TYR A 13 3.49 -18.12 -2.75
C TYR A 13 3.58 -16.67 -3.23
N GLU A 14 3.89 -16.43 -4.51
CA GLU A 14 3.93 -15.07 -5.09
C GLU A 14 2.56 -14.35 -4.98
N LYS A 15 1.45 -15.08 -5.13
CA LYS A 15 0.10 -14.52 -4.97
C LYS A 15 -0.26 -14.23 -3.50
N LEU A 16 0.37 -14.91 -2.56
CA LEU A 16 0.14 -14.71 -1.13
C LEU A 16 0.72 -13.35 -0.68
N ASP A 17 1.89 -12.97 -1.20
CA ASP A 17 2.51 -11.68 -0.92
C ASP A 17 1.60 -10.52 -1.34
N GLU A 18 0.98 -10.62 -2.52
CA GLU A 18 0.01 -9.64 -3.01
C GLU A 18 -1.22 -9.50 -2.10
N ALA A 19 -1.67 -10.61 -1.49
CA ALA A 19 -2.77 -10.62 -0.53
C ALA A 19 -2.37 -10.04 0.85
N LEU A 20 -1.08 -10.12 1.22
CA LEU A 20 -0.55 -9.61 2.49
C LEU A 20 -0.21 -8.11 2.44
N TYR A 21 0.13 -7.56 1.27
CA TYR A 21 0.47 -6.14 1.15
C TYR A 21 -0.62 -5.16 1.63
N PRO A 22 -1.93 -5.39 1.41
CA PRO A 22 -2.99 -4.58 2.01
C PRO A 22 -3.04 -4.67 3.53
N LEU A 23 -2.75 -5.85 4.11
CA LEU A 23 -2.76 -6.08 5.55
C LEU A 23 -1.60 -5.35 6.25
N ILE A 24 -0.42 -5.35 5.63
CA ILE A 24 0.78 -4.69 6.16
C ILE A 24 0.77 -3.18 5.83
N GLY A 25 -0.16 -2.71 5.01
CA GLY A 25 -0.25 -1.31 4.60
C GLY A 25 0.87 -0.89 3.65
N LEU A 26 1.41 -1.81 2.85
CA LEU A 26 2.48 -1.50 1.90
C LEU A 26 1.96 -0.70 0.69
N HIS A 27 0.68 -0.84 0.33
CA HIS A 27 0.05 -0.12 -0.80
C HIS A 27 -0.67 1.18 -0.41
N GLN A 28 -0.42 1.77 0.76
CA GLN A 28 -1.20 2.93 1.24
C GLN A 28 -1.03 4.16 0.32
N TYR A 29 0.18 4.41 -0.18
CA TYR A 29 0.42 5.53 -1.09
C TYR A 29 -0.22 5.33 -2.47
N GLU A 30 -0.19 4.11 -3.02
CA GLU A 30 -0.83 3.80 -4.30
C GLU A 30 -2.35 3.90 -4.21
N LYS A 31 -2.94 3.44 -3.10
CA LYS A 31 -4.36 3.64 -2.80
C LYS A 31 -4.70 5.12 -2.70
N TYR A 32 -3.86 5.91 -2.03
CA TYR A 32 -4.00 7.37 -1.99
C TYR A 32 -3.99 7.98 -3.39
N LEU A 33 -3.05 7.62 -4.26
CA LEU A 33 -3.01 8.14 -5.63
C LEU A 33 -4.25 7.77 -6.45
N LYS A 34 -4.73 6.52 -6.34
CA LYS A 34 -5.97 6.09 -7.02
C LYS A 34 -7.18 6.90 -6.54
N HIS A 35 -7.29 7.14 -5.23
CA HIS A 35 -8.35 7.97 -4.67
C HIS A 35 -8.20 9.43 -5.11
N PHE A 36 -7.00 9.99 -5.01
CA PHE A 36 -6.70 11.37 -5.36
C PHE A 36 -7.02 11.65 -6.84
N ASN A 37 -6.53 10.81 -7.76
CA ASN A 37 -6.80 10.97 -9.19
C ASN A 37 -8.29 10.87 -9.54
N LYS A 38 -9.08 10.11 -8.77
CA LYS A 38 -10.51 9.95 -8.98
C LYS A 38 -11.32 11.15 -8.48
N HIS A 39 -10.89 11.77 -7.37
CA HIS A 39 -11.68 12.77 -6.65
C HIS A 39 -11.14 14.20 -6.77
N HIS A 40 -9.86 14.37 -7.10
CA HIS A 40 -9.15 15.64 -7.22
C HIS A 40 -8.47 15.76 -8.60
N PRO A 41 -9.22 15.69 -9.71
CA PRO A 41 -8.64 15.84 -11.04
C PRO A 41 -8.08 17.27 -11.22
N GLY A 42 -6.82 17.36 -11.65
CA GLY A 42 -6.16 18.64 -11.94
C GLY A 42 -5.32 19.22 -10.80
N GLU A 43 -5.38 18.62 -9.61
CA GLU A 43 -4.48 18.95 -8.51
C GLU A 43 -3.24 18.07 -8.53
N GLN A 44 -2.16 18.48 -7.84
CA GLN A 44 -0.97 17.65 -7.67
C GLN A 44 -1.06 16.86 -6.37
N PRO A 45 -0.92 15.52 -6.41
CA PRO A 45 -0.89 14.72 -5.19
C PRO A 45 0.38 15.03 -4.39
N LEU A 46 0.29 14.80 -3.08
CA LEU A 46 1.45 14.84 -2.20
C LEU A 46 2.52 13.85 -2.67
N SER A 47 3.79 14.23 -2.48
CA SER A 47 4.87 13.24 -2.61
C SER A 47 4.72 12.14 -1.56
N ARG A 48 5.30 10.96 -1.84
CA ARG A 48 5.28 9.82 -0.91
C ARG A 48 5.77 10.19 0.49
N ALA A 49 6.84 10.98 0.57
CA ALA A 49 7.40 11.42 1.85
C ALA A 49 6.43 12.35 2.61
N GLN A 50 5.80 13.29 1.91
CA GLN A 50 4.83 14.20 2.52
C GLN A 50 3.59 13.45 3.01
N PHE A 51 3.06 12.52 2.21
CA PHE A 51 1.92 11.68 2.60
C PHE A 51 2.17 10.93 3.92
N PHE A 52 3.33 10.28 4.05
CA PHE A 52 3.65 9.56 5.30
C PHE A 52 3.93 10.49 6.47
N ARG A 53 4.56 11.65 6.23
CA ARG A 53 4.80 12.66 7.28
C ARG A 53 3.49 13.22 7.82
N GLU A 54 2.56 13.63 6.96
CA GLU A 54 1.24 14.10 7.40
C GLU A 54 0.48 13.04 8.18
N ALA A 55 0.53 11.78 7.74
CA ALA A 55 -0.08 10.66 8.46
C ALA A 55 0.53 10.45 9.85
N GLN A 56 1.84 10.64 10.00
CA GLN A 56 2.54 10.57 11.30
C GLN A 56 2.18 11.76 12.19
N ASP A 57 2.20 12.97 11.65
CA ASP A 57 1.87 14.20 12.38
C ASP A 57 0.42 14.18 12.87
N ALA A 58 -0.51 13.70 12.04
CA ALA A 58 -1.92 13.53 12.41
C ALA A 58 -2.10 12.54 13.59
N LYS A 59 -1.29 11.48 13.64
CA LYS A 59 -1.27 10.56 14.79
C LYS A 59 -0.69 11.22 16.03
N ALA A 60 0.42 11.94 15.90
CA ALA A 60 1.07 12.64 17.01
C ALA A 60 0.14 13.69 17.65
N LYS A 61 -0.62 14.44 16.83
CA LYS A 61 -1.60 15.43 17.31
C LYS A 61 -2.78 14.84 18.08
N ASN A 62 -3.06 13.55 17.90
CA ASN A 62 -4.13 12.82 18.62
C ASN A 62 -3.64 12.13 19.89
N VAL A 63 -2.34 12.25 20.25
CA VAL A 63 -1.86 11.83 21.57
C VAL A 63 -2.33 12.89 22.56
N LYS A 64 -3.47 12.63 23.22
CA LYS A 64 -3.86 13.39 24.41
C LYS A 64 -2.77 13.19 25.45
N CYS A 65 -2.12 14.29 25.81
CA CYS A 65 -1.25 14.37 26.98
C CYS A 65 -2.02 14.06 28.26
#